data_AF-A0A448WTT3-F1
#
_entry.id   AF-A0A448WTT3-F1
#
_cell.length_a   1.000
_cell.length_b   1.000
_cell.length_c   1.000
_cell.angle_alpha   90.00
_cell.angle_beta   90.00
_cell.angle_gamma   90.00
#
_symmetry.space_group_name_H-M   'P 1'
#
loop_
_entity.id
_entity.type
_entity.pdbx_description
1 polymer ?
#
loop_
_entity_poly.entity_id
_entity_poly.type
_entity_poly.pdbx_seq_one_letter_code
_entity_poly.pdbx_strand_id
1 'polypeptide(L)'
;MLVEIPRWTNAKMEICKEEYLNPIKQDIKKGQLRYVDNVFPHKGYMWNYGALPQTWEDPNHFDKDTNAKGDNDPIDVCEIGSLIFERGSVVPVKILGILAMIDEGVLFLSKILFYLGETDWKLIAIHANDPLAKDLDGKSTYFLRF
;
A
#
# COMPACT_ATOMS: atom_id res chain seq x y z
N MET A 1 11.11 4.57 -2.27
CA MET A 1 10.06 3.53 -2.34
C MET A 1 10.69 2.25 -2.82
N LEU A 2 10.37 1.12 -2.17
CA LEU A 2 10.64 -0.22 -2.67
C LEU A 2 9.42 -0.68 -3.47
N VAL A 3 9.60 -1.04 -4.74
CA VAL A 3 8.50 -1.44 -5.63
C VAL A 3 8.21 -2.93 -5.48
N GLU A 4 6.97 -3.29 -5.14
CA GLU A 4 6.55 -4.69 -4.98
C GLU A 4 5.75 -5.16 -6.20
N ILE A 5 4.86 -4.30 -6.70
CA ILE A 5 3.92 -4.63 -7.76
C ILE A 5 4.02 -3.59 -8.88
N PRO A 6 4.58 -3.96 -10.04
CA PRO A 6 4.59 -3.10 -11.21
C PRO A 6 3.18 -2.73 -11.68
N ARG A 7 3.01 -1.51 -12.19
CA ARG A 7 1.73 -1.06 -12.75
C ARG A 7 1.18 -2.03 -13.80
N TRP A 8 -0.14 -2.22 -13.78
CA TRP A 8 -0.94 -3.10 -14.65
C TRP A 8 -0.64 -4.60 -14.52
N THR A 9 -0.07 -5.01 -13.38
CA THR A 9 0.07 -6.42 -13.01
C THR A 9 -0.90 -6.79 -11.89
N ASN A 10 -1.18 -8.09 -11.74
CA ASN A 10 -2.22 -8.59 -10.83
C ASN A 10 -1.66 -9.40 -9.66
N ALA A 11 -0.45 -9.94 -9.76
CA ALA A 11 0.13 -10.75 -8.69
C ALA A 11 0.31 -9.88 -7.44
N LYS A 12 -0.31 -10.25 -6.32
CA LYS A 12 -0.15 -9.53 -5.06
C LYS A 12 1.19 -9.92 -4.45
N MET A 13 2.14 -9.00 -4.47
CA MET A 13 3.49 -9.21 -3.98
C MET A 13 3.72 -8.30 -2.80
N GLU A 14 4.44 -8.79 -1.81
CA GLU A 14 4.67 -8.08 -0.56
C GLU A 14 6.03 -8.47 0.03
N ILE A 15 6.64 -7.54 0.75
CA ILE A 15 7.79 -7.78 1.63
C ILE A 15 7.35 -8.78 2.70
N CYS A 16 8.02 -9.94 2.77
CA CYS A 16 7.72 -10.93 3.80
C CYS A 16 8.33 -10.52 5.15
N LYS A 17 7.50 -10.20 6.13
CA LYS A 17 7.95 -9.80 7.47
C LYS A 17 8.55 -10.97 8.27
N GLU A 18 8.15 -12.20 7.93
CA GLU A 18 8.44 -13.42 8.71
C GLU A 18 9.74 -14.11 8.30
N GLU A 19 10.29 -13.78 7.13
CA GLU A 19 11.51 -14.40 6.62
C GLU A 19 12.74 -13.49 6.77
N TYR A 20 13.88 -14.11 7.04
CA TYR A 20 15.15 -13.41 7.14
C TYR A 20 15.47 -12.64 5.84
N LEU A 21 15.93 -11.39 5.99
CA LEU A 21 16.15 -10.42 4.90
C LEU A 21 14.89 -9.95 4.15
N ASN A 22 13.71 -10.34 4.64
CA ASN A 22 12.42 -9.83 4.18
C ASN A 22 12.25 -9.83 2.64
N PRO A 23 12.37 -11.00 1.97
CA PRO A 23 12.25 -11.07 0.52
C PRO A 23 10.83 -10.70 0.07
N ILE A 24 10.72 -10.12 -1.13
CA ILE A 24 9.42 -9.90 -1.77
C ILE A 24 8.90 -11.25 -2.28
N LYS A 25 7.72 -11.66 -1.83
CA LYS A 25 7.05 -12.90 -2.24
C LYS A 25 5.60 -12.65 -2.63
N GLN A 26 5.02 -13.59 -3.35
CA GLN A 26 3.60 -13.51 -3.67
C GLN A 26 2.78 -13.97 -2.46
N ASP A 27 1.77 -13.19 -2.09
CA ASP A 27 0.79 -13.53 -1.05
C ASP A 27 0.08 -14.84 -1.41
N ILE A 28 -0.17 -15.69 -0.42
CA ILE A 28 -0.88 -16.96 -0.56
C ILE A 28 -2.19 -16.89 0.22
N LYS A 29 -3.31 -16.89 -0.49
CA LYS A 29 -4.65 -16.91 0.10
C LYS A 29 -5.29 -18.27 -0.13
N LYS A 30 -5.70 -18.95 0.95
CA LYS A 30 -6.32 -20.30 0.90
C LYS A 30 -5.46 -21.34 0.15
N GLY A 31 -4.14 -21.29 0.35
CA GLY A 31 -3.18 -22.21 -0.28
C GLY A 31 -2.92 -21.96 -1.77
N GLN A 32 -3.45 -20.89 -2.34
CA GLN A 32 -3.20 -20.50 -3.74
C GLN A 32 -2.54 -19.13 -3.82
N LEU A 33 -1.73 -18.93 -4.85
CA LEU A 33 -1.13 -17.64 -5.17
C LEU A 33 -2.23 -16.59 -5.38
N ARG A 34 -2.14 -15.46 -4.67
CA ARG A 34 -3.15 -14.40 -4.72
C ARG A 34 -2.90 -13.49 -5.92
N TYR A 35 -3.99 -13.22 -6.65
CA TYR A 35 -4.06 -12.21 -7.69
C TYR A 35 -5.19 -11.23 -7.34
N VAL A 36 -4.94 -9.94 -7.55
CA VAL A 36 -5.98 -8.91 -7.45
C VAL A 36 -6.79 -8.90 -8.75
N ASP A 37 -8.12 -8.81 -8.60
CA ASP A 37 -9.05 -8.81 -9.71
C ASP A 37 -8.98 -7.50 -10.52
N ASN A 38 -9.37 -7.58 -11.79
CA ASN A 38 -9.59 -6.38 -12.60
C ASN A 38 -10.98 -5.84 -12.28
N VAL A 39 -11.05 -4.69 -11.62
CA VAL A 39 -12.32 -3.96 -11.40
C VAL A 39 -12.46 -2.92 -12.50
N PHE A 40 -13.46 -3.08 -13.37
CA PHE A 40 -13.68 -2.18 -14.51
C PHE A 40 -13.75 -0.71 -14.07
N PRO A 41 -13.05 0.23 -14.74
CA PRO A 41 -12.32 0.10 -16.00
C PRO A 41 -10.82 -0.25 -15.87
N HIS A 42 -10.37 -0.67 -14.69
CA HIS A 42 -8.97 -0.81 -14.37
C HIS A 42 -8.40 -2.21 -14.67
N LYS A 43 -7.09 -2.25 -14.92
CA LYS A 43 -6.30 -3.48 -15.11
C LYS A 43 -5.28 -3.58 -13.98
N GLY A 44 -5.42 -4.58 -13.12
CA GLY A 44 -4.54 -4.84 -11.99
C GLY A 44 -4.31 -3.60 -11.13
N TYR A 45 -3.09 -3.46 -10.63
CA TYR A 45 -2.69 -2.24 -9.92
C TYR A 45 -2.55 -1.07 -10.90
N MET A 46 -3.25 0.04 -10.64
CA MET A 46 -3.22 1.23 -11.50
C MET A 46 -1.92 2.03 -11.41
N TRP A 47 -1.09 1.75 -10.41
CA TRP A 47 0.16 2.46 -10.10
C TRP A 47 1.29 1.46 -9.91
N ASN A 48 2.54 1.94 -9.92
CA ASN A 48 3.59 1.15 -9.31
C ASN A 48 3.32 1.17 -7.80
N TYR A 49 3.21 0.00 -7.20
CA TYR A 49 2.80 -0.15 -5.81
C TYR A 49 3.90 -0.82 -5.00
N GLY A 50 3.99 -0.44 -3.73
CA GLY A 50 4.98 -0.94 -2.79
C GLY A 50 4.99 -0.07 -1.54
N ALA A 51 6.12 -0.04 -0.83
CA ALA A 51 6.18 0.60 0.48
C ALA A 51 7.42 1.50 0.68
N LEU A 52 7.41 2.28 1.75
CA LEU A 52 8.63 2.94 2.24
C LEU A 52 9.38 2.03 3.22
N PRO A 53 10.67 1.72 2.98
CA PRO A 53 11.46 0.96 3.94
C PRO A 53 11.63 1.74 5.25
N GLN A 54 11.90 1.04 6.35
CA GLN A 54 12.10 1.62 7.69
C GLN A 54 10.88 2.39 8.22
N THR A 55 9.69 1.95 7.85
CA THR A 55 8.42 2.42 8.40
C THR A 55 7.61 1.21 8.89
N TRP A 56 6.64 1.47 9.76
CA TRP A 56 5.75 0.43 10.29
C TRP A 56 4.49 1.07 10.86
N GLU A 57 3.33 0.64 10.37
CA GLU A 57 2.01 0.95 10.91
C GLU A 57 1.76 0.07 12.14
N ASP A 58 2.15 0.55 13.33
CA ASP A 58 2.12 -0.24 14.57
C ASP A 58 0.68 -0.69 14.93
N PRO A 59 0.39 -2.00 15.01
CA PRO A 59 -0.93 -2.53 15.38
C PRO A 59 -1.32 -2.27 16.84
N ASN A 60 -0.40 -1.74 17.65
CA ASN A 60 -0.64 -1.30 19.02
C ASN A 60 -0.88 0.20 19.13
N HIS A 61 -0.58 0.96 18.08
CA HIS A 61 -0.87 2.39 17.99
C HIS A 61 -2.31 2.59 17.50
N PHE A 62 -3.05 3.51 18.13
CA PHE A 62 -4.38 3.91 17.68
C PHE A 62 -4.26 5.27 17.00
N ASP A 63 -4.54 5.30 15.70
CA ASP A 63 -4.52 6.53 14.92
C ASP A 63 -5.81 7.34 15.18
N LYS A 64 -5.62 8.63 15.44
CA LYS A 64 -6.70 9.55 15.82
C LYS A 64 -7.57 9.98 14.63
N ASP A 65 -7.02 9.96 13.42
CA ASP A 65 -7.67 10.47 12.22
C ASP A 65 -8.53 9.38 11.56
N THR A 66 -8.10 8.12 11.62
CA THR A 66 -8.87 6.95 11.16
C THR A 66 -9.73 6.30 12.25
N ASN A 67 -9.39 6.51 13.53
CA ASN A 67 -9.95 5.77 14.67
C ASN A 67 -9.74 4.24 14.57
N ALA A 68 -8.58 3.84 14.07
CA ALA A 68 -8.19 2.45 13.86
C ALA A 68 -6.73 2.21 14.26
N LYS A 69 -6.35 0.94 14.42
CA LYS A 69 -4.96 0.53 14.68
C LYS A 69 -4.23 0.27 13.36
N GLY A 70 -2.91 0.40 13.34
CA GLY A 70 -2.11 0.09 12.14
C GLY A 70 -2.30 -1.35 11.65
N ASP A 71 -2.16 -1.56 10.34
CA ASP A 71 -2.28 -2.86 9.66
C ASP A 71 -1.06 -3.79 9.84
N ASN A 72 -0.06 -3.36 10.63
CA ASN A 72 1.17 -4.08 10.93
C ASN A 72 2.14 -4.22 9.73
N ASP A 73 2.01 -3.39 8.70
CA ASP A 73 2.91 -3.35 7.54
C ASP A 73 3.70 -2.05 7.43
N PRO A 74 4.77 -1.99 6.61
CA PRO A 74 5.38 -0.72 6.23
C PRO A 74 4.38 0.15 5.48
N ILE A 75 4.48 1.48 5.60
CA ILE A 75 3.51 2.40 4.97
C ILE A 75 3.53 2.25 3.45
N ASP A 76 2.33 2.14 2.88
CA ASP A 76 2.12 1.88 1.47
C ASP A 76 2.27 3.13 0.60
N VAL A 77 2.67 2.92 -0.66
CA VAL A 77 2.95 3.97 -1.64
C VAL A 77 2.37 3.59 -3.00
N CYS A 78 1.53 4.49 -3.53
CA CYS A 78 1.10 4.51 -4.93
C CYS A 78 1.99 5.51 -5.70
N GLU A 79 2.90 5.01 -6.54
CA GLU A 79 3.74 5.83 -7.40
C GLU A 79 3.09 6.04 -8.78
N ILE A 80 2.84 7.31 -9.11
CA ILE A 80 1.94 7.73 -10.20
C ILE A 80 2.66 8.17 -11.48
N GLY A 81 3.99 8.08 -11.52
CA GLY A 81 4.82 8.50 -12.64
C GLY A 81 4.59 7.68 -13.90
N SER A 82 5.13 8.16 -15.00
CA SER A 82 4.93 7.60 -16.34
C SER A 82 5.60 6.24 -16.56
N LEU A 83 6.71 5.95 -15.85
CA LEU A 83 7.44 4.69 -15.99
C LEU A 83 6.74 3.53 -15.29
N ILE A 84 6.96 2.31 -15.79
CA ILE A 84 6.61 1.07 -15.07
C ILE A 84 7.91 0.53 -14.50
N PHE A 85 8.01 0.43 -13.18
CA PHE A 85 9.21 -0.06 -12.51
C PHE A 85 9.16 -1.57 -12.33
N GLU A 86 10.33 -2.20 -12.33
CA GLU A 86 10.44 -3.63 -12.03
C GLU A 86 10.25 -3.89 -10.53
N ARG A 87 9.74 -5.06 -10.19
CA ARG A 87 9.66 -5.52 -8.81
C ARG A 87 11.05 -5.57 -8.17
N GLY A 88 11.15 -5.12 -6.92
CA GLY A 88 12.40 -5.00 -6.18
C GLY A 88 13.18 -3.72 -6.49
N SER A 89 12.72 -2.89 -7.43
CA SER A 89 13.35 -1.59 -7.68
C SER A 89 13.27 -0.70 -6.44
N VAL A 90 14.37 -0.03 -6.12
CA VAL A 90 14.42 1.01 -5.10
C VAL A 90 14.50 2.35 -5.81
N VAL A 91 13.42 3.13 -5.73
CA VAL A 91 13.28 4.38 -6.49
C VAL A 91 13.11 5.60 -5.57
N PRO A 92 13.78 6.73 -5.87
CA PRO A 92 13.56 7.98 -5.15
C PRO A 92 12.22 8.58 -5.59
N VAL A 93 11.39 8.93 -4.62
CA VAL A 93 10.05 9.49 -4.89
C VAL A 93 9.84 10.78 -4.14
N LYS A 94 9.07 11.69 -4.73
CA LYS A 94 8.52 12.87 -4.07
C LYS A 94 7.10 12.57 -3.59
N ILE A 95 6.85 12.78 -2.30
CA ILE A 95 5.51 12.62 -1.72
C ILE A 95 4.64 13.81 -2.10
N LEU A 96 3.43 13.53 -2.58
CA LEU A 96 2.46 14.52 -3.05
C LEU A 96 1.25 14.63 -2.11
N GLY A 97 0.93 13.56 -1.40
CA GLY A 97 -0.20 13.51 -0.50
C GLY A 97 -0.34 12.13 0.12
N ILE A 98 -1.43 11.95 0.84
CA ILE A 98 -1.74 10.71 1.52
C ILE A 98 -3.25 10.48 1.52
N LEU A 99 -3.62 9.20 1.42
CA LEU A 99 -4.99 8.73 1.54
C LEU A 99 -5.13 7.90 2.83
N ALA A 100 -6.07 8.31 3.70
CA ALA A 100 -6.52 7.49 4.82
C ALA A 100 -7.45 6.39 4.29
N MET A 101 -6.94 5.16 4.09
CA MET A 101 -7.78 3.99 3.85
C MET A 101 -7.96 3.23 5.17
N ILE A 102 -9.17 2.73 5.38
CA ILE A 102 -9.48 1.80 6.46
C ILE A 102 -9.73 0.45 5.79
N ASP A 103 -8.78 -0.47 5.86
CA ASP A 103 -8.96 -1.82 5.32
C ASP A 103 -9.74 -2.71 6.31
N GLU A 104 -10.44 -3.71 5.78
CA GLU A 104 -11.31 -4.59 6.57
C GLU A 104 -10.51 -5.46 7.56
N GLY A 105 -10.44 -5.01 8.81
CA GLY A 105 -10.09 -5.84 9.97
C GLY A 105 -11.32 -6.52 10.58
N VAL A 106 -11.25 -7.84 10.79
CA VAL A 106 -12.32 -8.61 11.45
C VAL A 106 -11.84 -9.08 12.82
N LEU A 107 -12.43 -8.56 13.90
CA LEU A 107 -12.19 -9.06 15.25
C LEU A 107 -13.35 -9.95 15.71
N PHE A 108 -13.08 -11.25 15.88
CA PHE A 108 -14.04 -12.19 16.46
C PHE A 108 -13.86 -12.25 17.99
N LEU A 109 -14.64 -11.45 18.73
CA LEU A 109 -14.81 -11.64 20.16
C LEU A 109 -16.16 -12.32 20.43
N SER A 110 -16.10 -13.58 20.88
CA SER A 110 -17.20 -14.28 21.54
C SER A 110 -18.61 -14.04 20.95
N LYS A 111 -18.82 -14.41 19.68
CA LYS A 111 -20.11 -14.36 18.95
C LYS A 111 -20.69 -12.96 18.67
N ILE A 112 -19.96 -11.88 18.94
CA ILE A 112 -20.32 -10.52 18.50
C ILE A 112 -19.28 -10.07 17.48
N LEU A 113 -19.74 -9.74 16.27
CA LEU A 113 -18.89 -9.22 15.20
C LEU A 113 -18.62 -7.74 15.46
N PHE A 114 -17.37 -7.38 15.78
CA PHE A 114 -16.91 -6.00 15.75
C PHE A 114 -16.07 -5.81 14.47
N TYR A 115 -16.54 -4.93 13.58
CA TYR A 115 -15.69 -4.42 12.50
C TYR A 115 -14.73 -3.42 13.13
N LEU A 116 -13.49 -3.83 13.34
CA LEU A 116 -12.39 -2.95 13.70
C LEU A 116 -11.52 -2.86 12.46
N GLY A 117 -11.77 -1.86 11.63
CA GLY A 117 -10.92 -1.59 10.48
C GLY A 117 -9.49 -1.31 10.92
N GLU A 118 -8.56 -1.55 10.01
CA GLU A 118 -7.13 -1.27 10.19
C GLU A 118 -6.78 0.01 9.43
N THR A 119 -5.97 0.85 10.06
CA THR A 119 -5.38 2.03 9.45
C THR A 119 -4.37 1.58 8.42
N ASP A 120 -4.65 1.92 7.17
CA ASP A 120 -3.87 1.52 6.02
C ASP A 120 -3.58 2.76 5.16
N TRP A 121 -2.55 3.51 5.54
CA TRP A 121 -2.22 4.76 4.88
C TRP A 121 -1.61 4.53 3.49
N LYS A 122 -2.20 5.12 2.45
CA LYS A 122 -1.66 5.08 1.08
C LYS A 122 -1.02 6.41 0.72
N LEU A 123 0.30 6.49 0.74
CA LEU A 123 1.02 7.65 0.23
C LEU A 123 0.85 7.77 -1.29
N ILE A 124 0.58 8.98 -1.76
CA ILE A 124 0.63 9.29 -3.20
C ILE A 124 1.98 9.92 -3.49
N ALA A 125 2.74 9.29 -4.38
CA ALA A 125 4.09 9.73 -4.70
C ALA A 125 4.34 9.73 -6.20
N ILE A 126 5.38 10.44 -6.63
CA ILE A 126 5.87 10.41 -8.01
C ILE A 126 7.38 10.22 -8.01
N HIS A 127 7.91 9.43 -8.95
CA HIS A 127 9.35 9.28 -9.13
C HIS A 127 10.02 10.65 -9.30
N ALA A 128 11.11 10.89 -8.55
CA ALA A 128 11.74 12.20 -8.47
C ALA A 128 12.27 12.71 -9.83
N ASN A 129 12.57 11.81 -10.77
CA ASN A 129 13.02 12.14 -12.12
C ASN A 129 11.92 12.04 -13.18
N ASP A 130 10.66 11.84 -12.80
CA ASP A 130 9.57 11.93 -13.77
C ASP A 130 9.47 13.37 -14.32
N PRO A 131 9.24 13.59 -15.63
CA PRO A 131 9.11 14.92 -16.21
C PRO A 131 8.09 15.82 -15.49
N LEU A 132 6.98 15.26 -15.00
CA LEU A 132 5.92 15.99 -14.30
C LEU A 132 6.21 16.21 -12.82
N ALA A 133 7.27 15.59 -12.27
CA ALA A 133 7.60 15.74 -10.85
C ALA A 133 7.93 17.19 -10.48
N LYS A 134 8.32 18.05 -11.43
CA LYS A 134 8.58 19.47 -11.16
C LYS A 134 7.30 20.31 -11.07
N ASP A 135 6.24 19.87 -11.72
CA ASP A 135 4.98 20.62 -11.86
C ASP A 135 3.92 20.20 -10.82
N LEU A 136 4.14 19.08 -10.13
CA LEU A 136 3.25 18.56 -9.10
C LEU A 136 3.78 18.85 -7.70
N ASP A 137 3.13 19.75 -6.95
CA ASP A 137 3.49 20.04 -5.56
C ASP A 137 2.59 19.32 -4.56
N GLY A 138 3.19 18.80 -3.47
CA GLY A 138 2.45 18.06 -2.45
C GLY A 138 1.81 18.96 -1.40
N LYS A 139 0.48 18.97 -1.31
CA LYS A 139 -0.27 19.83 -0.36
C LYS A 139 -1.60 19.27 0.15
N SER A 140 -1.94 18.00 -0.07
CA SER A 140 -3.31 17.52 0.22
C SER A 140 -3.36 16.12 0.83
N THR A 141 -4.17 16.00 1.87
CA THR A 141 -4.61 14.74 2.47
C THR A 141 -6.05 14.50 2.06
N TYR A 142 -6.36 13.30 1.59
CA TYR A 142 -7.71 12.89 1.22
C TYR A 142 -8.16 11.76 2.15
N PHE A 143 -9.44 11.73 2.53
CA PHE A 143 -10.03 10.66 3.33
C PHE A 143 -10.97 9.85 2.43
N LEU A 144 -10.77 8.53 2.31
CA LEU A 144 -11.78 7.63 1.75
C LEU A 144 -12.17 6.59 2.79
N ARG A 145 -13.48 6.49 3.00
CA ARG A 145 -14.10 5.43 3.79
C ARG A 145 -14.96 4.63 2.83
N PHE A 146 -14.62 3.37 2.62
CA PHE A 146 -15.39 2.44 1.81
C PHE A 146 -16.40 1.68 2.66
#